data_AF-A0ABD7BZV0-F1
#
_entry.id   AF-A0ABD7BZV0-F1
#
_cell.length_a   1.000
_cell.length_b   1.000
_cell.length_c   1.000
_cell.angle_alpha   90.00
_cell.angle_beta   90.00
_cell.angle_gamma   90.00
#
_symmetry.space_group_name_H-M   'P 1'
#
loop_
_entity.id
_entity.type
_entity.pdbx_description
1 polymer ?
#
loop_
_entity_poly.entity_id
_entity_poly.type
_entity_poly.pdbx_seq_one_letter_code
_entity_poly.pdbx_strand_id
1 'polypeptide(L)'
;MTAAALKPCPFCGGVAKLETFNEEHSIFGDVPWLRMRCSFCQVLEPQLAEGPEIDLAIAWNTRVPVAQAWQLIAGAPQDGTRLMLWDSVSKRPVFGSWRGDNPAITHFAAEPAGPEVPS
;
A
#
# COMPACT_ATOMS: atom_id res chain seq x y z
N MET A 1 -17.74 -20.62 2.51
CA MET A 1 -17.11 -20.32 1.20
C MET A 1 -15.66 -19.97 1.49
N THR A 2 -14.72 -20.75 0.98
CA THR A 2 -13.28 -20.52 1.19
C THR A 2 -12.87 -19.27 0.43
N ALA A 3 -12.29 -18.28 1.11
CA ALA A 3 -11.82 -17.06 0.46
C ALA A 3 -10.89 -17.42 -0.71
N ALA A 4 -11.15 -16.86 -1.89
CA ALA A 4 -10.30 -17.06 -3.06
C ALA A 4 -8.84 -16.69 -2.72
N ALA A 5 -7.87 -17.40 -3.30
CA ALA A 5 -6.46 -17.12 -3.07
C ALA A 5 -6.17 -15.64 -3.41
N LEU A 6 -5.60 -14.91 -2.44
CA LEU A 6 -5.28 -13.50 -2.58
C LEU A 6 -4.08 -13.34 -3.53
N LYS A 7 -4.16 -12.39 -4.46
CA LYS A 7 -3.00 -11.95 -5.26
C LYS A 7 -1.86 -11.49 -4.34
N PRO A 8 -0.58 -11.63 -4.74
CA PRO A 8 0.57 -11.20 -3.92
C PRO A 8 0.54 -9.69 -3.59
N CYS A 9 1.30 -9.26 -2.59
CA CYS A 9 1.43 -7.85 -2.22
C CYS A 9 1.93 -7.00 -3.41
N PRO A 10 1.24 -5.91 -3.79
CA PRO A 10 1.68 -5.07 -4.90
C PRO A 10 2.98 -4.30 -4.62
N PHE A 11 3.39 -4.19 -3.35
CA PHE A 11 4.58 -3.44 -2.95
C PHE A 11 5.85 -4.30 -2.86
N CYS A 12 5.75 -5.60 -2.60
CA CYS A 12 6.94 -6.43 -2.44
C CYS A 12 6.80 -7.85 -3.01
N GLY A 13 5.66 -8.17 -3.63
CA GLY A 13 5.35 -9.52 -4.10
C GLY A 13 5.14 -10.56 -2.98
N GLY A 14 5.16 -10.15 -1.71
CA GLY A 14 5.00 -11.02 -0.55
C GLY A 14 3.57 -11.52 -0.35
N VAL A 15 3.37 -12.42 0.61
CA VAL A 15 2.04 -12.97 0.90
C VAL A 15 1.14 -11.91 1.53
N ALA A 16 -0.06 -11.76 0.95
CA ALA A 16 -1.12 -10.90 1.48
C ALA A 16 -2.06 -11.73 2.37
N LYS A 17 -2.50 -11.14 3.49
CA LYS A 17 -3.42 -11.73 4.44
C LYS A 17 -4.52 -10.74 4.79
N LEU A 18 -5.71 -11.26 4.98
CA LEU A 18 -6.80 -10.57 5.63
C LEU A 18 -6.65 -10.75 7.13
N GLU A 19 -6.77 -9.68 7.90
CA GLU A 19 -6.77 -9.77 9.37
C GLU A 19 -7.84 -8.86 9.97
N THR A 20 -8.44 -9.34 11.05
CA THR A 20 -9.28 -8.50 11.90
C THR A 20 -8.41 -7.50 12.62
N PHE A 21 -8.90 -6.28 12.68
CA PHE A 21 -8.24 -5.19 13.33
C PHE A 21 -9.19 -4.52 14.30
N ASN A 22 -8.68 -4.09 15.45
CA ASN A 22 -9.48 -3.46 16.48
C ASN A 22 -8.70 -2.24 16.98
N GLU A 23 -8.49 -1.26 16.10
CA GLU A 23 -8.30 0.11 16.62
C GLU A 23 -9.68 0.64 16.97
N GLU A 24 -9.77 1.35 18.10
CA GLU A 24 -10.98 2.03 18.58
C GLU A 24 -11.45 3.08 17.56
N HIS A 25 -12.01 2.65 16.44
CA HIS A 25 -12.81 3.47 15.54
C HIS A 25 -14.20 3.64 16.17
N SER A 26 -14.21 4.25 17.36
CA SER A 26 -15.38 4.51 18.22
C SER A 26 -16.49 5.30 17.52
N ILE A 27 -16.21 5.91 16.37
CA ILE A 27 -17.15 6.65 15.55
C ILE A 27 -18.03 5.78 14.63
N PHE A 28 -17.70 4.50 14.43
CA PHE A 28 -18.37 3.64 13.43
C PHE A 28 -19.02 2.36 14.01
N GLY A 29 -18.90 2.12 15.33
CA GLY A 29 -19.57 1.01 16.04
C GLY A 29 -18.83 -0.34 16.04
N ASP A 30 -19.40 -1.33 16.74
CA ASP A 30 -18.85 -2.68 16.94
C ASP A 30 -19.03 -3.56 15.70
N VAL A 31 -18.30 -3.26 14.63
CA VAL A 31 -18.18 -4.13 13.46
C VAL A 31 -16.79 -4.78 13.44
N PRO A 32 -16.66 -6.04 12.97
CA PRO A 32 -15.35 -6.66 12.81
C PRO A 32 -14.61 -5.94 11.67
N TRP A 33 -13.79 -4.96 12.00
CA TRP A 33 -12.97 -4.26 11.02
C TRP A 33 -11.96 -5.23 10.43
N LEU A 34 -11.90 -5.26 9.10
CA LEU A 34 -10.97 -6.08 8.36
C LEU A 34 -10.00 -5.20 7.60
N ARG A 35 -8.75 -5.64 7.50
CA ARG A 35 -7.72 -4.97 6.70
C ARG A 35 -6.86 -5.96 5.95
N MET A 36 -6.29 -5.49 4.84
CA MET A 36 -5.28 -6.21 4.08
C MET A 36 -3.88 -5.88 4.60
N ARG A 37 -3.09 -6.93 4.92
CA ARG A 37 -1.71 -6.80 5.39
C ARG A 37 -0.78 -7.74 4.63
N CYS A 38 0.39 -7.23 4.25
CA CYS A 38 1.48 -8.09 3.81
C CYS A 38 2.30 -8.62 4.99
N SER A 39 2.54 -9.93 5.04
CA SER A 39 3.37 -10.53 6.11
C SER A 39 4.86 -10.15 6.03
N PHE A 40 5.32 -9.64 4.89
CA PHE A 40 6.72 -9.29 4.67
C PHE A 40 6.98 -7.79 4.88
N CYS A 41 6.49 -6.92 3.99
CA CYS A 41 6.74 -5.48 4.06
C CYS A 41 5.80 -4.73 5.01
N GLN A 42 4.80 -5.40 5.60
CA GLN A 42 3.85 -4.81 6.54
C GLN A 42 3.04 -3.64 5.96
N VAL A 43 3.12 -3.38 4.64
CA VAL A 43 2.36 -2.31 4.00
C VAL A 43 0.88 -2.55 4.22
N LEU A 44 0.29 -1.60 4.91
CA LEU A 44 -1.12 -1.42 5.08
C LEU A 44 -1.61 -0.72 3.82
N GLU A 45 -2.21 -1.45 2.88
CA GLU A 45 -3.10 -0.75 1.97
C GLU A 45 -4.23 -0.13 2.81
N PRO A 46 -4.61 1.12 2.56
CA PRO A 46 -5.64 1.82 3.33
C PRO A 46 -7.07 1.31 3.04
N GLN A 47 -7.24 0.10 2.48
CA GLN A 47 -8.56 -0.49 2.29
C GLN A 47 -9.08 -0.98 3.64
N LEU A 48 -9.57 -0.02 4.41
CA LEU A 48 -10.52 -0.22 5.49
C LEU A 48 -11.87 -0.44 4.82
N ALA A 49 -12.50 -1.57 5.08
CA ALA A 49 -13.88 -1.78 4.69
C ALA A 49 -14.68 -2.28 5.89
N GLU A 50 -15.85 -1.67 6.07
CA GLU A 50 -16.96 -2.31 6.77
C GLU A 50 -17.52 -3.38 5.84
N GLY A 51 -17.50 -4.65 6.24
CA GLY A 51 -18.15 -5.67 5.42
C GLY A 51 -17.57 -7.07 5.56
N PRO A 52 -18.17 -8.05 4.85
CA PRO A 52 -17.72 -9.42 4.85
C PRO A 52 -16.35 -9.57 4.20
N GLU A 53 -15.55 -10.52 4.68
CA GLU A 53 -14.21 -10.85 4.18
C GLU A 53 -14.10 -10.98 2.65
N ILE A 54 -15.21 -11.40 2.01
CA ILE A 54 -15.29 -11.62 0.57
C ILE A 54 -15.15 -10.33 -0.24
N ASP A 55 -15.69 -9.21 0.24
CA ASP A 55 -15.66 -7.94 -0.50
C ASP A 55 -14.25 -7.35 -0.53
N LEU A 56 -13.52 -7.47 0.59
CA LEU A 56 -12.12 -7.04 0.66
C LEU A 56 -11.21 -7.93 -0.20
N ALA A 57 -11.46 -9.24 -0.20
CA ALA A 57 -10.73 -10.18 -1.05
C ALA A 57 -10.98 -9.91 -2.55
N ILE A 58 -12.23 -9.59 -2.94
CA ILE A 58 -12.57 -9.19 -4.31
C ILE A 58 -11.85 -7.90 -4.66
N ALA A 59 -12.01 -6.84 -3.86
CA ALA A 59 -11.35 -5.55 -4.11
C ALA A 59 -9.83 -5.68 -4.25
N TRP A 60 -9.21 -6.47 -3.36
CA TRP A 60 -7.79 -6.81 -3.45
C TRP A 60 -7.45 -7.51 -4.75
N ASN A 61 -8.22 -8.51 -5.16
CA ASN A 61 -7.95 -9.30 -6.35
C ASN A 61 -8.31 -8.58 -7.66
N THR A 62 -9.21 -7.61 -7.64
CA THR A 62 -9.59 -6.80 -8.81
C THR A 62 -8.81 -5.49 -8.91
N ARG A 63 -7.93 -5.19 -7.95
CA ARG A 63 -7.09 -3.99 -8.00
C ARG A 63 -6.36 -3.91 -9.33
N VAL A 64 -6.26 -2.69 -9.85
CA VAL A 64 -5.42 -2.39 -11.01
C VAL A 64 -3.98 -2.73 -10.62
N PRO A 65 -3.21 -3.46 -11.45
CA PRO A 65 -1.79 -3.65 -11.21
C PRO A 65 -1.14 -2.28 -10.99
N VAL A 66 -0.48 -2.10 -9.86
CA VAL A 66 0.27 -0.88 -9.63
C VAL A 66 1.40 -0.89 -10.67
N ALA A 67 1.31 -0.02 -11.68
CA ALA A 67 2.31 0.06 -12.75
C ALA A 67 3.70 0.40 -12.19
N GLN A 68 3.73 1.08 -11.04
CA GLN A 68 4.94 1.34 -10.28
C GLN A 68 5.29 0.18 -9.34
N ALA A 69 6.47 -0.40 -9.58
CA ALA A 69 7.11 -1.32 -8.65
C ALA A 69 7.63 -0.54 -7.42
N TRP A 70 6.79 -0.40 -6.40
CA TRP A 70 7.20 0.12 -5.10
C TRP A 70 8.25 -0.79 -4.46
N GLN A 71 9.14 -0.18 -3.67
CA GLN A 71 10.25 -0.85 -2.99
C GLN A 71 10.41 -0.26 -1.57
N LEU A 72 11.03 -1.02 -0.66
CA LEU A 72 11.28 -0.55 0.71
C LEU A 72 12.23 0.65 0.73
N ILE A 73 11.95 1.65 1.56
CA ILE A 73 12.77 2.88 1.65
C ILE A 73 14.24 2.63 1.99
N ALA A 74 14.56 1.50 2.64
CA ALA A 74 15.94 1.09 2.94
C ALA A 74 16.81 0.91 1.68
N GLY A 75 16.20 0.63 0.52
CA GLY A 75 16.88 0.51 -0.77
C GLY A 75 16.87 1.78 -1.62
N ALA A 76 16.27 2.88 -1.13
CA ALA A 76 16.12 4.09 -1.94
C ALA A 76 17.46 4.81 -2.14
N PRO A 77 17.77 5.27 -3.35
CA PRO A 77 19.00 6.02 -3.62
C PRO A 77 19.00 7.35 -2.86
N GLN A 78 20.17 7.70 -2.33
CA GLN A 78 20.43 8.96 -1.61
C GLN A 78 21.27 9.94 -2.45
N ASP A 79 21.36 9.70 -3.75
CA ASP A 79 22.15 10.46 -4.71
C ASP A 79 21.46 11.73 -5.25
N GLY A 80 20.29 12.06 -4.70
CA GLY A 80 19.48 13.20 -5.16
C GLY A 80 18.48 12.87 -6.27
N THR A 81 18.42 11.62 -6.74
CA THR A 81 17.39 11.17 -7.69
C THR A 81 15.99 11.49 -7.17
N ARG A 82 15.14 11.99 -8.08
CA ARG A 82 13.73 12.27 -7.77
C ARG A 82 12.91 10.99 -7.87
N LEU A 83 12.13 10.73 -6.83
CA LEU A 83 11.38 9.51 -6.61
C LEU A 83 9.93 9.85 -6.27
N MET A 84 9.05 8.88 -6.46
CA MET A 84 7.75 8.87 -5.80
C MET A 84 7.91 8.15 -4.46
N LEU A 85 7.64 8.83 -3.35
CA LEU A 85 7.84 8.38 -1.98
C LEU A 85 6.48 8.14 -1.31
N TRP A 86 6.31 7.05 -0.57
CA TRP A 86 5.07 6.76 0.14
C TRP A 86 5.12 7.29 1.57
N ASP A 87 4.31 8.31 1.86
CA ASP A 87 4.12 8.84 3.20
C ASP A 87 3.04 8.04 3.95
N SER A 88 3.48 7.33 4.98
CA SER A 88 2.62 6.49 5.83
C SER A 88 1.71 7.28 6.77
N VAL A 89 1.97 8.57 7.01
CA VAL A 89 1.12 9.43 7.83
C VAL A 89 -0.04 9.96 6.99
N SER A 90 0.25 10.61 5.86
CA SER A 90 -0.80 11.17 4.98
C SER A 90 -1.45 10.13 4.07
N LYS A 91 -0.92 8.90 4.00
CA LYS A 91 -1.38 7.79 3.16
C LYS A 91 -1.40 8.13 1.67
N ARG A 92 -0.41 8.91 1.21
CA ARG A 92 -0.33 9.43 -0.17
C ARG A 92 1.10 9.38 -0.71
N PRO A 93 1.26 9.29 -2.04
CA PRO A 93 2.56 9.50 -2.68
C PRO A 93 2.96 10.98 -2.64
N VAL A 94 4.22 11.25 -2.34
CA VAL A 94 4.87 12.57 -2.44
C VAL A 94 6.08 12.47 -3.36
N PHE A 95 6.43 13.55 -4.06
CA PHE A 95 7.53 13.54 -5.03
C PHE A 95 8.73 14.29 -4.47
N GLY A 96 9.90 13.66 -4.49
CA GLY A 96 11.11 14.25 -3.94
C GLY A 96 12.28 13.30 -3.97
N SER A 97 13.42 13.77 -3.49
CA SER A 97 14.61 12.92 -3.34
C SER A 97 14.70 12.42 -1.89
N TRP A 98 15.12 11.17 -1.73
CA TRP A 98 15.29 10.57 -0.41
C TRP A 98 16.61 11.00 0.23
N ARG A 99 16.60 11.24 1.55
CA ARG A 99 17.78 11.65 2.34
C ARG A 99 18.08 10.77 3.55
N GLY A 100 17.18 9.83 3.90
CA GLY A 100 17.43 8.85 4.96
C GLY A 100 16.82 9.20 6.33
N ASP A 101 16.23 10.37 6.51
CA ASP A 101 15.96 10.97 7.83
C ASP A 101 14.48 11.09 8.19
N ASN A 102 13.55 10.68 7.31
CA ASN A 102 12.12 10.75 7.58
C ASN A 102 11.47 9.37 7.78
N PRO A 103 11.22 8.93 9.03
CA PRO A 103 10.64 7.61 9.32
C PRO A 103 9.19 7.45 8.84
N ALA A 104 8.49 8.55 8.50
CA ALA A 104 7.15 8.47 7.92
C ALA A 104 7.17 7.96 6.48
N ILE A 105 8.30 8.13 5.77
CA ILE A 105 8.47 7.61 4.41
C ILE A 105 8.90 6.15 4.50
N THR A 106 8.10 5.26 3.92
CA THR A 106 8.30 3.80 4.08
C THR A 106 8.65 3.09 2.78
N HIS A 107 8.25 3.66 1.63
CA HIS A 107 8.46 3.07 0.31
C HIS A 107 8.86 4.13 -0.71
N PHE A 108 9.49 3.67 -1.79
CA PHE A 108 9.79 4.49 -2.95
C PHE A 108 9.44 3.74 -4.24
N ALA A 109 9.19 4.49 -5.30
CA ALA A 109 9.09 4.00 -6.67
C ALA A 109 9.73 5.02 -7.62
N ALA A 110 10.03 4.60 -8.84
CA ALA A 110 10.39 5.53 -9.90
C ALA A 110 9.27 6.55 -10.10
N GLU A 111 9.64 7.83 -10.27
CA GLU A 111 8.68 8.85 -10.67
C GLU A 111 8.05 8.43 -12.01
N PRO A 112 6.71 8.36 -12.13
CA PRO A 112 6.08 8.07 -13.41
C PRO A 112 6.50 9.12 -14.44
N ALA A 113 6.84 8.68 -15.64
CA ALA A 113 6.87 9.59 -16.77
C ALA A 113 5.49 10.28 -16.84
N GLY A 114 5.49 11.61 -16.93
CA GLY A 114 4.24 12.35 -17.13
C GLY A 114 3.49 11.80 -18.35
N PRO A 115 2.17 12.07 -18.47
CA PRO A 115 1.44 11.65 -19.65
C PRO A 115 2.18 12.13 -20.90
N GLU A 116 2.48 11.22 -21.83
CA GLU A 116 2.97 11.60 -23.15
C GLU A 116 1.96 12.58 -23.74
N VAL A 117 2.38 13.83 -23.97
CA VAL A 117 1.57 14.78 -24.72
C VAL A 117 1.64 14.31 -26.17
N PRO A 118 0.53 13.88 -26.79
CA PRO A 118 0.53 13.56 -28.21
C PRO A 118 0.95 14.83 -28.97
N SER A 119 2.02 14.72 -29.76
CA SER A 119 2.46 15.78 -30.68
C SER A 119 1.49 15.96 -31.83
#